data_AF-A0A8J7Q3J2-F1
#
_entry.id   AF-A0A8J7Q3J2-F1
#
_cell.length_a   1.000
_cell.length_b   1.000
_cell.length_c   1.000
_cell.angle_alpha   90.00
_cell.angle_beta   90.00
_cell.angle_gamma   90.00
#
_symmetry.space_group_name_H-M   'P 1'
#
loop_
_entity.id
_entity.type
_entity.pdbx_description
1 polymer ?
#
loop_
_entity_poly.entity_id
_entity_poly.type
_entity_poly.pdbx_seq_one_letter_code
_entity_poly.pdbx_strand_id
1 'polypeptide(L)'
;LMSAQTGTAKGEQPGRPPPGLDEQKHARAQRAAAKAEVVRDGLISSYLAAALGTGGQFDPHDFRAYLDRLLADAKVGADPIQRVLVEQLGFAHLRLAKLHAEAAAAKSLEAHKVLNAACSRLLGEVQRTALTLEALKGKAPQGSHLKVAQTG
;
A
#
# COMPACT_ATOMS: atom_id res chain seq x y z
N LEU A 1 -65.36 51.04 16.08
CA LEU A 1 -64.10 51.32 16.82
C LEU A 1 -63.13 50.18 16.52
N MET A 2 -62.12 50.50 15.69
CA MET A 2 -61.05 49.61 15.29
C MET A 2 -60.08 49.39 16.46
N SER A 3 -59.56 48.16 16.60
CA SER A 3 -58.31 47.92 17.31
C SER A 3 -57.58 46.79 16.61
N ALA A 4 -56.40 47.13 16.12
CA ALA A 4 -55.47 46.27 15.42
C ALA A 4 -54.68 45.42 16.43
N GLN A 5 -54.47 44.15 16.11
CA GLN A 5 -53.43 43.32 16.70
C GLN A 5 -52.40 43.00 15.62
N THR A 6 -51.24 43.65 15.72
CA THR A 6 -50.01 43.35 14.98
C THR A 6 -49.28 42.20 15.68
N GLY A 7 -49.35 41.01 15.10
CA GLY A 7 -48.52 39.86 15.49
C GLY A 7 -47.10 40.01 14.93
N THR A 8 -46.14 40.06 15.84
CA THR A 8 -44.69 40.11 15.60
C THR A 8 -44.16 38.84 14.93
N ALA A 9 -43.43 39.04 13.82
CA ALA A 9 -42.67 38.00 13.13
C ALA A 9 -41.53 37.46 14.01
N LYS A 10 -41.55 36.15 14.25
CA LYS A 10 -40.48 35.39 14.92
C LYS A 10 -39.42 35.09 13.87
N GLY A 11 -38.28 35.79 13.94
CA GLY A 11 -37.14 35.56 13.07
C GLY A 11 -36.54 34.18 13.30
N GLU A 12 -36.57 33.35 12.26
CA GLU A 12 -35.94 32.04 12.21
C GLU A 12 -34.47 32.24 11.83
N GLN A 13 -33.56 32.04 12.78
CA GLN A 13 -32.12 32.05 12.50
C GLN A 13 -31.74 30.75 11.76
N PRO A 14 -31.03 30.83 10.61
CA PRO A 14 -30.60 29.66 9.88
C PRO A 14 -29.55 28.90 10.69
N GLY A 15 -29.77 27.59 10.82
CA GLY A 15 -29.03 26.67 11.67
C GLY A 15 -27.52 26.78 11.52
N ARG A 16 -26.86 27.28 12.57
CA ARG A 16 -25.43 27.12 12.74
C ARG A 16 -25.16 25.63 13.00
N PRO A 17 -24.32 24.94 12.22
CA PRO A 17 -23.99 23.55 12.49
C PRO A 17 -23.40 23.41 13.90
N PRO A 18 -23.72 22.32 14.62
CA PRO A 18 -23.31 22.15 16.01
C PRO A 18 -21.78 22.23 16.16
N PRO A 19 -21.26 23.09 17.07
CA PRO A 19 -19.82 23.23 17.28
C PRO A 19 -19.20 21.90 17.71
N GLY A 20 -18.17 21.42 17.00
CA GLY A 20 -17.35 20.27 17.39
C GLY A 20 -17.39 19.04 16.47
N LEU A 21 -18.37 18.93 15.56
CA LEU A 21 -18.44 17.82 14.60
C LEU A 21 -17.38 17.92 13.50
N ASP A 22 -16.93 19.13 13.15
CA ASP A 22 -15.94 19.35 12.08
C ASP A 22 -14.49 19.20 12.56
N GLU A 23 -14.17 19.66 13.78
CA GLU A 23 -12.84 19.47 14.36
C GLU A 23 -12.54 18.00 14.66
N GLN A 24 -13.51 17.25 15.21
CA GLN A 24 -13.34 15.82 15.48
C GLN A 24 -13.16 15.01 14.19
N LYS A 25 -13.92 15.33 13.14
CA LYS A 25 -13.77 14.71 11.81
C LYS A 25 -12.38 15.02 11.23
N HIS A 26 -11.94 16.27 11.31
CA HIS A 26 -10.62 16.67 10.82
C HIS A 26 -9.50 15.96 11.58
N ALA A 27 -9.54 15.94 12.91
CA ALA A 27 -8.57 15.23 13.74
C ALA A 27 -8.58 13.71 13.51
N ARG A 28 -9.74 13.11 13.20
CA ARG A 28 -9.82 11.70 12.80
C ARG A 28 -9.18 11.46 11.44
N ALA A 29 -9.45 12.32 10.47
CA ALA A 29 -8.88 12.23 9.12
C ALA A 29 -7.34 12.35 9.15
N GLN A 30 -6.80 13.31 9.90
CA GLN A 30 -5.35 13.46 10.08
C GLN A 30 -4.71 12.20 10.70
N ARG A 31 -5.32 11.64 11.75
CA ARG A 31 -4.84 10.39 12.38
C ARG A 31 -4.91 9.20 11.42
N ALA A 32 -5.96 9.11 10.61
CA ALA A 32 -6.08 8.05 9.61
C ALA A 32 -5.01 8.17 8.52
N ALA A 33 -4.74 9.38 8.02
CA ALA A 33 -3.69 9.65 7.05
C ALA A 33 -2.31 9.27 7.61
N ALA A 34 -1.99 9.71 8.83
CA ALA A 34 -0.72 9.35 9.48
C ALA A 34 -0.53 7.83 9.64
N LYS A 35 -1.60 7.10 10.00
CA LYS A 35 -1.55 5.63 10.09
C LYS A 35 -1.41 4.95 8.72
N ALA A 36 -2.03 5.51 7.68
CA ALA A 36 -1.90 4.97 6.33
C ALA A 36 -0.45 5.04 5.83
N GLU A 37 0.26 6.13 6.14
CA GLU A 37 1.69 6.26 5.82
C GLU A 37 2.53 5.19 6.55
N VAL A 38 2.25 4.95 7.84
CA VAL A 38 2.93 3.88 8.61
C VAL A 38 2.65 2.51 8.01
N VAL A 39 1.41 2.24 7.57
CA VAL A 39 1.05 0.98 6.90
C VAL A 39 1.79 0.85 5.57
N ARG A 40 1.82 1.91 4.76
CA ARG A 40 2.51 1.90 3.47
C ARG A 40 4.01 1.66 3.64
N ASP A 41 4.63 2.35 4.59
CA ASP A 41 6.09 2.39 4.65
C ASP A 41 6.71 1.33 5.58
N GLY A 42 6.03 0.96 6.66
CA GLY A 42 6.59 0.09 7.71
C GLY A 42 6.04 -1.33 7.72
N LEU A 43 4.79 -1.54 7.31
CA LEU A 43 4.13 -2.84 7.51
C LEU A 43 4.73 -3.94 6.61
N ILE A 44 5.04 -3.60 5.36
CA ILE A 44 5.62 -4.55 4.39
C ILE A 44 6.99 -5.05 4.86
N SER A 45 7.88 -4.14 5.28
CA SER A 45 9.21 -4.53 5.76
C SER A 45 9.14 -5.36 7.05
N SER A 46 8.18 -5.05 7.93
CA SER A 46 7.94 -5.83 9.16
C SER A 46 7.47 -7.26 8.84
N TYR A 47 6.54 -7.41 7.89
CA TYR A 47 6.10 -8.73 7.44
C TYR A 47 7.18 -9.51 6.71
N LEU A 48 8.03 -8.83 5.93
CA LEU A 48 9.17 -9.48 5.28
C LEU A 48 10.16 -10.03 6.32
N ALA A 49 10.49 -9.25 7.35
CA ALA A 49 11.32 -9.71 8.45
C ALA A 49 10.73 -10.94 9.16
N ALA A 50 9.45 -10.88 9.49
CA ALA A 50 8.74 -11.98 10.13
C ALA A 50 8.68 -13.24 9.25
N ALA A 51 8.40 -13.08 7.95
CA ALA A 51 8.24 -14.20 7.02
C ALA A 51 9.55 -14.94 6.72
N LEU A 52 10.68 -14.23 6.72
CA LEU A 52 11.98 -14.85 6.48
C LEU A 52 12.54 -15.55 7.73
N GLY A 53 12.12 -15.12 8.93
CA GLY A 53 12.48 -15.79 10.18
C GLY A 53 14.00 -15.82 10.39
N THR A 54 14.65 -14.68 10.24
CA THR A 54 16.11 -14.52 10.23
C THR A 54 16.76 -14.60 11.61
N GLY A 55 16.03 -15.05 12.64
CA GLY A 55 16.55 -15.15 14.01
C GLY A 55 17.01 -13.82 14.62
N GLY A 56 16.48 -12.70 14.14
CA GLY A 56 16.88 -11.36 14.58
C GLY A 56 18.19 -10.84 13.96
N GLN A 57 18.76 -11.54 12.96
CA GLN A 57 19.93 -11.05 12.22
C GLN A 57 19.64 -9.79 11.40
N PHE A 58 18.38 -9.59 11.02
CA PHE A 58 17.91 -8.44 10.27
C PHE A 58 16.64 -7.91 10.90
N ASP A 59 16.50 -6.59 10.95
CA ASP A 59 15.34 -5.90 11.47
C ASP A 59 14.47 -5.30 10.35
N PRO A 60 13.27 -4.76 10.65
CA PRO A 60 12.42 -4.15 9.64
C PRO A 60 13.08 -2.97 8.87
N HIS A 61 14.05 -2.26 9.45
CA HIS A 61 14.76 -1.17 8.79
C HIS A 61 15.72 -1.69 7.71
N ASP A 62 16.39 -2.82 7.96
CA ASP A 62 17.24 -3.47 6.94
C ASP A 62 16.42 -3.87 5.71
N PHE A 63 15.25 -4.46 5.93
CA PHE A 63 14.35 -4.84 4.85
C PHE A 63 13.78 -3.63 4.12
N ARG A 64 13.53 -2.52 4.82
CA ARG A 64 13.13 -1.27 4.16
C ARG A 64 14.23 -0.76 3.25
N ALA A 65 15.47 -0.71 3.73
CA ALA A 65 16.61 -0.26 2.93
C ALA A 65 16.83 -1.16 1.69
N TYR A 66 16.64 -2.47 1.83
CA TYR A 66 16.67 -3.42 0.72
C TYR A 66 15.58 -3.10 -0.33
N LEU A 67 14.32 -2.90 0.09
CA LEU A 67 13.22 -2.61 -0.83
C LEU A 67 13.39 -1.25 -1.53
N ASP A 68 13.86 -0.23 -0.81
CA ASP A 68 14.11 1.10 -1.38
C ASP A 68 15.23 1.02 -2.44
N ARG A 69 16.30 0.25 -2.20
CA ARG A 69 17.35 -0.02 -3.20
C ARG A 69 16.79 -0.78 -4.40
N LEU A 70 16.00 -1.83 -4.17
CA LEU A 70 15.41 -2.63 -5.24
C LEU A 70 14.52 -1.78 -6.16
N LEU A 71 13.72 -0.88 -5.58
CA LEU A 71 12.88 0.05 -6.34
C LEU A 71 13.70 1.05 -7.15
N ALA A 72 14.80 1.57 -6.58
CA ALA A 72 15.73 2.45 -7.30
C ALA A 72 16.38 1.72 -8.48
N ASP A 73 16.85 0.49 -8.27
CA ASP A 73 17.50 -0.33 -9.30
C ASP A 73 16.52 -0.75 -10.41
N ALA A 74 15.26 -1.02 -10.06
CA ALA A 74 14.21 -1.35 -11.02
C ALA A 74 13.75 -0.16 -11.89
N LYS A 75 14.19 1.07 -11.56
CA LYS A 75 13.85 2.33 -12.26
C LYS A 75 12.34 2.50 -12.46
N VAL A 76 11.58 2.13 -11.44
CA VAL A 76 10.12 2.14 -11.49
C VAL A 76 9.62 3.58 -11.38
N GLY A 77 8.67 3.95 -12.24
CA GLY A 77 8.07 5.28 -12.21
C GLY A 77 7.22 5.53 -10.95
N ALA A 78 6.58 6.69 -10.87
CA ALA A 78 5.70 7.05 -9.75
C ALA A 78 4.38 6.24 -9.69
N ASP A 79 4.19 5.28 -10.60
CA ASP A 79 3.00 4.42 -10.63
C ASP A 79 3.00 3.48 -9.41
N PRO A 80 2.02 3.61 -8.49
CA PRO A 80 1.97 2.81 -7.27
C PRO A 80 1.80 1.31 -7.57
N ILE A 81 1.19 0.93 -8.70
CA ILE A 81 1.03 -0.49 -9.06
C ILE A 81 2.38 -1.10 -9.39
N GLN A 82 3.22 -0.39 -10.17
CA GLN A 82 4.55 -0.89 -10.50
C GLN A 82 5.41 -1.02 -9.24
N ARG A 83 5.32 -0.06 -8.31
CA ARG A 83 6.01 -0.14 -7.01
C ARG A 83 5.63 -1.40 -6.24
N VAL A 84 4.32 -1.66 -6.09
CA VAL A 84 3.83 -2.86 -5.38
C VAL A 84 4.33 -4.14 -6.06
N LEU A 85 4.29 -4.23 -7.40
CA LEU A 85 4.77 -5.41 -8.12
C LEU A 85 6.27 -5.66 -7.91
N VAL A 86 7.08 -4.60 -7.82
CA VAL A 86 8.53 -4.73 -7.54
C VAL A 86 8.77 -5.16 -6.10
N GLU A 87 8.04 -4.61 -5.14
CA GLU A 87 8.11 -5.05 -3.74
C GLU A 87 7.72 -6.53 -3.61
N GLN A 88 6.67 -6.98 -4.31
CA GLN A 88 6.27 -8.39 -4.36
C GLN A 88 7.35 -9.28 -5.00
N LEU A 89 8.03 -8.82 -6.04
CA LEU A 89 9.18 -9.54 -6.62
C LEU A 89 10.33 -9.68 -5.62
N GLY A 90 10.66 -8.62 -4.89
CA GLY A 90 11.66 -8.68 -3.81
C GLY A 90 11.29 -9.70 -2.73
N PHE A 91 10.03 -9.67 -2.28
CA PHE A 91 9.51 -10.64 -1.31
C PHE A 91 9.62 -12.08 -1.83
N ALA A 92 9.15 -12.32 -3.05
CA ALA A 92 9.17 -13.64 -3.68
C ALA A 92 10.60 -14.15 -3.88
N HIS A 93 11.54 -13.28 -4.27
CA HIS A 93 12.95 -13.62 -4.44
C HIS A 93 13.59 -14.12 -3.14
N LEU A 94 13.41 -13.38 -2.04
CA LEU A 94 13.93 -13.78 -0.74
C LEU A 94 13.26 -15.06 -0.22
N ARG A 95 11.93 -15.20 -0.43
CA ARG A 95 11.21 -16.41 -0.03
C ARG A 95 11.63 -17.64 -0.82
N LEU A 96 11.93 -17.51 -2.12
CA LEU A 96 12.48 -18.59 -2.94
C LEU A 96 13.82 -19.09 -2.37
N ALA A 97 14.73 -18.17 -2.03
CA ALA A 97 16.02 -18.55 -1.44
C ALA A 97 15.83 -19.37 -0.15
N LYS A 98 14.92 -18.92 0.73
CA LYS A 98 14.57 -19.64 1.97
C LYS A 98 13.95 -21.01 1.68
N LEU A 99 12.99 -21.12 0.75
CA LEU A 99 12.36 -22.39 0.41
C LEU A 99 13.36 -23.39 -0.20
N HIS A 100 14.32 -22.92 -1.01
CA HIS A 100 15.40 -23.76 -1.53
C HIS A 100 16.31 -24.27 -0.41
N ALA A 101 16.69 -23.43 0.55
CA ALA A 101 17.46 -23.85 1.71
C ALA A 101 16.70 -24.87 2.58
N GLU A 102 15.41 -24.62 2.82
CA GLU A 102 14.52 -25.55 3.55
C GLU A 102 14.38 -26.89 2.81
N ALA A 103 14.25 -26.87 1.47
CA ALA A 103 14.19 -28.08 0.66
C ALA A 103 15.48 -28.90 0.78
N ALA A 104 16.63 -28.25 0.65
CA ALA A 104 17.94 -28.90 0.76
C ALA A 104 18.20 -29.49 2.15
N ALA A 105 17.64 -28.88 3.20
CA ALA A 105 17.76 -29.37 4.58
C ALA A 105 16.69 -30.42 4.96
N ALA A 106 15.74 -30.72 4.07
CA ALA A 106 14.63 -31.61 4.37
C ALA A 106 15.10 -33.05 4.58
N LYS A 107 14.71 -33.66 5.71
CA LYS A 107 15.08 -35.03 6.08
C LYS A 107 14.17 -36.10 5.49
N SER A 108 13.02 -35.72 4.94
CA SER A 108 12.07 -36.65 4.32
C SER A 108 11.86 -36.32 2.85
N LEU A 109 11.71 -37.36 2.04
CA LEU A 109 11.45 -37.24 0.61
C LEU A 109 10.16 -36.44 0.35
N GLU A 110 9.12 -36.65 1.15
CA GLU A 110 7.85 -35.95 1.01
C GLU A 110 7.99 -34.44 1.29
N ALA A 111 8.72 -34.05 2.33
CA ALA A 111 9.00 -32.63 2.58
C ALA A 111 9.79 -32.01 1.41
N HIS A 112 10.78 -32.74 0.89
CA HIS A 112 11.59 -32.28 -0.23
C HIS A 112 10.76 -32.07 -1.51
N LYS A 113 9.79 -32.96 -1.79
CA LYS A 113 8.84 -32.81 -2.90
C LYS A 113 7.93 -31.60 -2.73
N VAL A 114 7.33 -31.43 -1.54
CA VAL A 114 6.42 -30.31 -1.24
C VAL A 114 7.13 -28.97 -1.38
N LEU A 115 8.33 -28.83 -0.82
CA LEU A 115 9.10 -27.59 -0.87
C LEU A 115 9.55 -27.26 -2.29
N ASN A 116 10.05 -28.24 -3.06
CA ASN A 116 10.38 -28.02 -4.46
C ASN A 116 9.16 -27.63 -5.31
N ALA A 117 8.00 -28.26 -5.08
CA ALA A 117 6.77 -27.90 -5.75
C ALA A 117 6.30 -26.48 -5.39
N ALA A 118 6.56 -26.02 -4.16
CA ALA A 118 6.31 -24.63 -3.77
C ALA A 118 7.29 -23.67 -4.47
N CYS A 119 8.59 -24.00 -4.54
CA CYS A 119 9.59 -23.22 -5.28
C CYS A 119 9.19 -23.06 -6.75
N SER A 120 8.85 -24.14 -7.44
CA SER A 120 8.46 -24.09 -8.86
C SER A 120 7.24 -23.21 -9.11
N ARG A 121 6.22 -23.28 -8.23
CA ARG A 121 5.02 -22.43 -8.32
C ARG A 121 5.35 -20.96 -8.11
N LEU A 122 6.10 -20.63 -7.06
CA LEU A 122 6.49 -19.27 -6.76
C LEU A 122 7.39 -18.67 -7.85
N LEU A 123 8.33 -19.46 -8.41
CA LEU A 123 9.15 -19.03 -9.52
C LEU A 123 8.33 -18.72 -10.77
N GLY A 124 7.27 -19.50 -11.04
CA GLY A 124 6.32 -19.22 -12.11
C GLY A 124 5.59 -17.89 -11.92
N GLU A 125 5.19 -17.55 -10.69
CA GLU A 125 4.60 -16.23 -10.39
C GLU A 125 5.60 -15.10 -10.58
N VAL A 126 6.85 -15.26 -10.12
CA VAL A 126 7.93 -14.28 -10.32
C VAL A 126 8.10 -13.95 -11.80
N GLN A 127 8.12 -14.97 -12.67
CA GLN A 127 8.22 -14.78 -14.12
C GLN A 127 7.00 -14.01 -14.68
N ARG A 128 5.77 -14.35 -14.27
CA ARG A 128 4.55 -13.65 -14.70
C ARG A 128 4.51 -12.19 -14.24
N THR A 129 4.91 -11.92 -13.00
CA THR A 129 4.98 -10.56 -12.46
C THR A 129 6.04 -9.73 -13.20
N ALA A 130 7.21 -10.31 -13.48
CA ALA A 130 8.25 -9.62 -14.26
C ALA A 130 7.76 -9.25 -15.67
N LEU A 131 7.09 -10.17 -16.38
CA LEU A 131 6.50 -9.89 -17.69
C LEU A 131 5.43 -8.79 -17.62
N THR A 132 4.63 -8.80 -16.55
CA THR A 132 3.60 -7.77 -16.32
C THR A 132 4.23 -6.40 -16.10
N LEU A 133 5.31 -6.31 -15.32
CA LEU A 133 6.06 -5.07 -15.12
C LEU A 133 6.64 -4.53 -16.42
N GLU A 134 7.26 -5.38 -17.24
CA GLU A 134 7.76 -4.98 -18.56
C GLU A 134 6.62 -4.44 -19.46
N ALA A 135 5.46 -5.11 -19.45
CA ALA A 135 4.29 -4.65 -20.20
C ALA A 135 3.72 -3.30 -19.70
N LEU A 136 3.87 -2.99 -18.40
CA LEU A 136 3.42 -1.72 -17.81
C LEU A 136 4.38 -0.56 -18.05
N LYS A 137 5.70 -0.82 -18.13
CA LYS A 137 6.70 0.22 -18.42
C LYS A 137 6.43 0.98 -19.72
N GLY A 138 5.83 0.33 -20.72
CA GLY A 138 5.42 0.95 -21.99
C GLY A 138 4.06 1.65 -21.97
N LYS A 139 3.30 1.59 -20.86
CA LYS A 139 1.90 2.06 -20.77
C LYS A 139 1.67 3.14 -19.72
N ALA A 140 2.73 3.74 -19.18
CA ALA A 140 2.61 4.78 -18.15
C ALA A 140 1.56 5.83 -18.58
N PRO A 141 0.52 6.09 -17.76
CA PRO A 141 -0.53 7.01 -18.13
C PRO A 141 0.10 8.40 -18.31
N GLN A 142 0.11 8.90 -19.54
CA GLN A 142 0.35 10.31 -19.80
C GLN A 142 -0.66 11.06 -18.94
N GLY A 143 -0.16 11.83 -17.98
CA GLY A 143 -0.99 12.50 -16.98
C GLY A 143 -2.21 13.12 -17.64
N SER A 144 -3.40 12.79 -17.15
CA SER A 144 -4.62 13.36 -17.68
C SER A 144 -4.49 14.88 -17.58
N HIS A 145 -4.28 15.54 -18.71
CA HIS A 145 -4.49 16.97 -18.84
C HIS A 145 -5.99 17.19 -18.66
N LEU A 146 -6.44 17.19 -17.41
CA LEU A 146 -7.71 17.77 -17.01
C LEU A 146 -7.59 19.25 -17.39
N LYS A 147 -8.07 19.58 -18.59
CA LYS A 147 -8.37 20.94 -18.98
C LYS A 147 -9.43 21.40 -18.00
N VAL A 148 -9.01 22.06 -16.93
CA VAL A 148 -9.90 22.86 -16.10
C VAL A 148 -10.43 23.92 -17.05
N ALA A 149 -11.69 23.76 -17.48
CA ALA A 149 -12.38 24.79 -18.22
C ALA A 149 -12.42 26.02 -17.31
N GLN A 150 -11.66 27.06 -17.67
CA GLN A 150 -11.86 28.38 -17.09
C GLN A 150 -13.25 28.85 -17.51
N THR A 151 -14.21 28.71 -16.61
CA THR A 151 -15.50 29.38 -16.67
C THR A 151 -15.43 30.64 -15.81
N GLY A 152 -15.52 31.80 -16.44
CA GLY A 152 -15.68 33.11 -15.78
C GLY A 152 -14.69 34.14 -16.27
#